data_AF-A0A4R2UN84-F1
#
_entry.id   AF-A0A4R2UN84-F1
#
_cell.length_a   1.000
_cell.length_b   1.000
_cell.length_c   1.000
_cell.angle_alpha   90.00
_cell.angle_beta   90.00
_cell.angle_gamma   90.00
#
_symmetry.space_group_name_H-M   'P 1'
#
loop_
_entity.id
_entity.type
_entity.pdbx_description
1 polymer ?
#
loop_
_entity_poly.entity_id
_entity_poly.type
_entity_poly.pdbx_seq_one_letter_code
_entity_poly.pdbx_strand_id
1 'polypeptide(L)'
;MTAGKSDSDSGFREFNVGFDDDGIRLDRWFKRHLPETSFTTVAMWARTGQLRVDGARATPGDRIAAGQMLRVPPPEADKAAADVDKPRRVRERVILSDEETELAQSMVIHKDFQAFVLNKPPGLATQGGTKTTQHVDGLLDGLQYDNEGRPKLVHRLDKDTSGALLVARTSRAAAFFAKAFSGRTARKVYWALVVDVPSIEDGMIELPIAKQPGTGGEKMHVDEAEGAPARTRYRVIERAGNRAAWVELQPFTGRTHQLRVHMAAIGHPIVGDGKYGGAAAFLTGGISRKMHLHARRIKVDHPDGGSIDVTAELPTHFAESLKQLGFEEKLGDDLVLDEKTAPTREQMKSRAKAHAKSVRKDRKGERRGRGVVEEKATGKPAPKTGGPRTGAGSKFGAPRSGPRVEGPKPAGRGRPGGAGKPGPRSGPATR
;
A
#
# COMPACT_ATOMS: atom_id res chain seq x y z
N MET A 1 -22.46 -19.05 -6.01
CA MET A 1 -22.37 -20.28 -6.83
C MET A 1 -21.34 -21.20 -6.19
N THR A 2 -21.69 -22.46 -5.95
CA THR A 2 -20.81 -23.48 -5.35
C THR A 2 -19.75 -23.97 -6.35
N ALA A 3 -18.53 -24.25 -5.87
CA ALA A 3 -17.51 -24.90 -6.68
C ALA A 3 -17.92 -26.35 -6.97
N GLY A 4 -18.11 -26.68 -8.25
CA GLY A 4 -18.47 -28.04 -8.67
C GLY A 4 -17.37 -29.03 -8.33
N LYS A 5 -17.68 -29.99 -7.44
CA LYS A 5 -16.73 -31.02 -7.00
C LYS A 5 -16.78 -32.22 -7.95
N SER A 6 -15.80 -32.33 -8.83
CA SER A 6 -15.52 -33.56 -9.57
C SER A 6 -14.41 -34.35 -8.86
N ASP A 7 -14.78 -35.40 -8.12
CA ASP A 7 -13.79 -36.39 -7.69
C ASP A 7 -13.35 -37.21 -8.91
N SER A 8 -12.04 -37.20 -9.19
CA SER A 8 -11.44 -38.06 -10.21
C SER A 8 -10.75 -39.26 -9.55
N ASP A 9 -10.65 -40.37 -10.27
CA ASP A 9 -10.09 -41.66 -9.81
C ASP A 9 -8.55 -41.65 -9.64
N SER A 10 -8.01 -40.53 -9.17
CA SER A 10 -6.59 -40.29 -8.90
C SER A 10 -6.32 -39.88 -7.44
N GLY A 11 -7.38 -39.72 -6.62
CA GLY A 11 -7.30 -39.26 -5.24
C GLY A 11 -7.08 -37.75 -5.07
N PHE A 12 -6.94 -36.97 -6.15
CA PHE A 12 -6.82 -35.52 -6.08
C PHE A 12 -8.18 -34.85 -6.28
N ARG A 13 -8.43 -33.78 -5.51
CA ARG A 13 -9.60 -32.92 -5.65
C ARG A 13 -9.26 -31.78 -6.61
N GLU A 14 -10.08 -31.55 -7.62
CA GLU A 14 -9.92 -30.43 -8.54
C GLU A 14 -11.03 -29.39 -8.33
N PHE A 15 -10.65 -28.12 -8.35
CA PHE A 15 -11.53 -26.97 -8.12
C PHE A 15 -11.30 -25.91 -9.19
N ASN A 16 -12.36 -25.43 -9.84
CA ASN A 16 -12.26 -24.25 -10.70
C ASN A 16 -12.27 -22.98 -9.86
N VAL A 17 -11.36 -22.05 -10.15
CA VAL A 17 -11.26 -20.74 -9.49
C VAL A 17 -12.42 -19.86 -9.97
N GLY A 18 -13.30 -19.47 -9.06
CA GLY A 18 -14.48 -18.67 -9.37
C GLY A 18 -14.15 -17.21 -9.70
N PHE A 19 -15.10 -16.50 -10.31
CA PHE A 19 -14.90 -15.09 -10.69
C PHE A 19 -14.68 -14.15 -9.47
N ASP A 20 -15.27 -14.48 -8.31
CA ASP A 20 -15.03 -13.79 -7.03
C ASP A 20 -13.66 -14.06 -6.38
N ASP A 21 -12.92 -15.03 -6.92
CA ASP A 21 -11.55 -15.37 -6.52
C ASP A 21 -10.49 -14.74 -7.45
N ASP A 22 -10.88 -13.96 -8.47
CA ASP A 22 -9.91 -13.40 -9.41
C ASP A 22 -8.85 -12.52 -8.71
N GLY A 23 -7.58 -12.83 -9.01
CA GLY A 23 -6.43 -12.16 -8.44
C GLY A 23 -6.18 -12.40 -6.96
N ILE A 24 -6.94 -13.24 -6.24
CA ILE A 24 -6.67 -13.50 -4.81
C ILE A 24 -5.40 -14.35 -4.63
N ARG A 25 -4.83 -14.33 -3.43
CA ARG A 25 -3.72 -15.24 -3.08
C ARG A 25 -4.25 -16.65 -2.84
N LEU A 26 -3.47 -17.66 -3.21
CA LEU A 26 -3.82 -19.07 -3.02
C LEU A 26 -4.08 -19.42 -1.55
N ASP A 27 -3.30 -18.89 -0.59
CA ASP A 27 -3.58 -19.06 0.84
C ASP A 27 -4.94 -18.50 1.30
N ARG A 28 -5.41 -17.42 0.68
CA ARG A 28 -6.73 -16.83 0.93
C ARG A 28 -7.85 -17.61 0.24
N TRP A 29 -7.57 -18.26 -0.89
CA TRP A 29 -8.51 -19.17 -1.55
C TRP A 29 -8.79 -20.38 -0.67
N PHE A 30 -7.75 -21.05 -0.16
CA PHE A 30 -7.91 -22.14 0.80
C PHE A 30 -8.69 -21.71 2.03
N LYS A 31 -8.35 -20.57 2.65
CA LYS A 31 -9.09 -20.07 3.82
C LYS A 31 -10.57 -19.73 3.53
N ARG A 32 -10.95 -19.51 2.27
CA ARG A 32 -12.33 -19.22 1.85
C ARG A 32 -13.14 -20.49 1.59
N HIS A 33 -12.59 -21.44 0.83
CA HIS A 33 -13.32 -22.59 0.29
C HIS A 33 -13.03 -23.92 1.00
N LEU A 34 -11.90 -24.00 1.73
CA LEU A 34 -11.43 -25.16 2.47
C LEU A 34 -10.94 -24.71 3.87
N PRO A 35 -11.83 -24.15 4.73
CA PRO A 35 -11.44 -23.52 5.99
C PRO A 35 -10.82 -24.48 7.02
N GLU A 36 -11.05 -25.79 6.87
CA GLU A 36 -10.37 -26.85 7.63
C GLU A 36 -8.87 -26.92 7.29
N THR A 37 -8.51 -26.68 6.03
CA THR A 37 -7.13 -26.73 5.54
C THR A 37 -6.30 -25.59 6.16
N SER A 38 -5.26 -25.95 6.91
CA SER A 38 -4.40 -24.97 7.60
C SER A 38 -3.35 -24.36 6.67
N PHE A 39 -2.83 -23.17 7.00
CA PHE A 39 -1.74 -22.56 6.21
C PHE A 39 -0.48 -23.43 6.16
N THR A 40 -0.16 -24.13 7.24
CA THR A 40 0.94 -25.11 7.29
C THR A 40 0.67 -26.32 6.39
N THR A 41 -0.59 -26.77 6.26
CA THR A 41 -1.00 -27.79 5.28
C THR A 41 -0.79 -27.29 3.84
N VAL A 42 -1.27 -26.10 3.47
CA VAL A 42 -1.07 -25.52 2.13
C VAL A 42 0.42 -25.34 1.81
N ALA A 43 1.21 -24.84 2.76
CA ALA A 43 2.65 -24.70 2.63
C ALA A 43 3.37 -26.06 2.49
N MET A 44 2.88 -27.11 3.15
CA MET A 44 3.40 -28.47 3.00
C MET A 44 3.14 -28.99 1.58
N TRP A 45 1.90 -28.92 1.09
CA TRP A 45 1.53 -29.37 -0.26
C TRP A 45 2.23 -28.60 -1.38
N ALA A 46 2.51 -27.31 -1.17
CA ALA A 46 3.35 -26.51 -2.05
C ALA A 46 4.81 -27.01 -2.07
N ARG A 47 5.39 -27.26 -0.89
CA ARG A 47 6.77 -27.76 -0.73
C ARG A 47 6.97 -29.15 -1.33
N THR A 48 6.00 -30.04 -1.18
CA THR A 48 6.02 -31.39 -1.79
C THR A 48 5.68 -31.37 -3.28
N GLY A 49 5.17 -30.26 -3.82
CA GLY A 49 4.77 -30.13 -5.23
C GLY A 49 3.47 -30.87 -5.58
N GLN A 50 2.68 -31.22 -4.57
CA GLN A 50 1.37 -31.84 -4.70
C GLN A 50 0.26 -30.80 -4.98
N LEU A 51 0.44 -29.56 -4.53
CA LEU A 51 -0.43 -28.41 -4.85
C LEU A 51 -0.09 -27.82 -6.24
N ARG A 52 -1.09 -27.69 -7.11
CA ARG A 52 -0.91 -27.18 -8.47
C ARG A 52 -2.03 -26.22 -8.92
N VAL A 53 -1.65 -25.28 -9.79
CA VAL A 53 -2.52 -24.39 -10.57
C VAL A 53 -2.23 -24.67 -12.04
N ASP A 54 -3.25 -25.01 -12.84
CA ASP A 54 -3.12 -25.36 -14.27
C ASP A 54 -2.00 -26.39 -14.55
N GLY A 55 -1.86 -27.37 -13.64
CA GLY A 55 -0.80 -28.38 -13.70
C GLY A 55 0.61 -27.91 -13.28
N ALA A 56 0.87 -26.61 -13.14
CA ALA A 56 2.12 -26.06 -12.61
C ALA A 56 2.17 -26.10 -11.07
N ARG A 57 3.37 -26.27 -10.48
CA ARG A 57 3.54 -26.17 -9.01
C ARG A 57 3.24 -24.74 -8.55
N ALA A 58 2.46 -24.61 -7.47
CA ALA A 58 2.07 -23.31 -6.90
C ALA A 58 2.49 -23.16 -5.44
N THR A 59 2.72 -21.91 -5.01
CA THR A 59 3.04 -21.53 -3.62
C THR A 59 1.84 -20.87 -2.94
N PRO A 60 1.75 -20.86 -1.59
CA PRO A 60 0.64 -20.21 -0.89
C PRO A 60 0.57 -18.69 -1.13
N GLY A 61 1.67 -18.07 -1.57
CA GLY A 61 1.75 -16.64 -1.85
C GLY A 61 1.35 -16.24 -3.26
N ASP A 62 1.20 -17.20 -4.17
CA ASP A 62 0.88 -16.96 -5.58
C ASP A 62 -0.53 -16.38 -5.73
N ARG A 63 -0.76 -15.60 -6.79
CA ARG A 63 -2.10 -15.13 -7.16
C ARG A 63 -2.68 -16.02 -8.25
N ILE A 64 -3.92 -16.41 -8.06
CA ILE A 64 -4.73 -17.17 -9.02
C ILE A 64 -5.67 -16.22 -9.78
N ALA A 65 -6.16 -16.66 -10.93
CA ALA A 65 -7.12 -15.94 -11.78
C ALA A 65 -8.38 -16.78 -12.00
N ALA A 66 -9.49 -16.14 -12.33
CA ALA A 66 -10.75 -16.83 -12.63
C ALA A 66 -10.59 -17.81 -13.80
N GLY A 67 -11.20 -18.99 -13.68
CA GLY A 67 -11.13 -20.06 -14.70
C GLY A 67 -9.85 -20.91 -14.67
N GLN A 68 -8.89 -20.64 -13.77
CA GLN A 68 -7.78 -21.58 -13.52
C GLN A 68 -8.28 -22.82 -12.77
N MET A 69 -7.60 -23.95 -12.97
CA MET A 69 -7.89 -25.20 -12.27
C MET A 69 -6.88 -25.45 -11.15
N LEU A 70 -7.39 -25.56 -9.93
CA LEU A 70 -6.65 -25.90 -8.72
C LEU A 70 -6.72 -27.40 -8.46
N ARG A 71 -5.59 -28.08 -8.57
CA ARG A 71 -5.44 -29.48 -8.14
C ARG A 71 -4.88 -29.52 -6.72
N VAL A 72 -5.68 -30.07 -5.82
CA VAL A 72 -5.47 -30.12 -4.38
C VAL A 72 -5.36 -31.59 -3.94
N PRO A 73 -4.47 -31.93 -3.01
CA PRO A 73 -4.41 -33.27 -2.43
C PRO A 73 -5.72 -33.70 -1.73
N PRO A 74 -5.92 -35.01 -1.51
CA PRO A 74 -6.96 -35.46 -0.60
C PRO A 74 -6.66 -34.94 0.82
N PRO A 75 -7.66 -34.89 1.72
CA PRO A 75 -7.38 -34.79 3.15
C PRO A 75 -6.47 -35.97 3.57
N GLU A 76 -5.41 -35.72 4.35
CA GLU A 76 -4.63 -36.81 4.96
C GLU A 76 -5.50 -37.48 6.04
N ALA A 77 -6.08 -38.65 5.74
CA ALA A 77 -6.97 -39.37 6.64
C ALA A 77 -6.29 -39.68 8.00
N ASP A 78 -5.05 -40.15 7.96
CA ASP A 78 -4.37 -40.78 9.10
C ASP A 78 -3.51 -39.83 9.95
N LYS A 79 -3.66 -38.51 9.78
CA LYS A 79 -3.04 -37.50 10.68
C LYS A 79 -4.01 -36.54 11.35
N ALA A 80 -5.31 -36.62 11.03
CA ALA A 80 -6.31 -35.82 11.74
C ALA A 80 -6.36 -36.18 13.24
N ALA A 81 -6.35 -37.48 13.55
CA ALA A 81 -6.64 -38.03 14.88
C ALA A 81 -5.78 -37.48 16.04
N ALA A 82 -4.54 -37.04 15.78
CA ALA A 82 -3.62 -36.57 16.82
C ALA A 82 -3.74 -35.08 17.19
N ASP A 83 -4.49 -34.28 16.42
CA ASP A 83 -4.64 -32.82 16.65
C ASP A 83 -6.12 -32.37 16.74
N VAL A 84 -7.08 -33.31 16.75
CA VAL A 84 -8.53 -33.00 16.93
C VAL A 84 -8.81 -32.40 18.31
N ASP A 85 -8.13 -32.89 19.35
CA ASP A 85 -8.44 -32.61 20.76
C ASP A 85 -7.97 -31.21 21.24
N LYS A 86 -7.40 -30.40 20.35
CA LYS A 86 -7.29 -28.96 20.57
C LYS A 86 -8.48 -28.30 19.89
N PRO A 87 -9.53 -27.84 20.62
CA PRO A 87 -10.66 -27.14 20.03
C PRO A 87 -10.16 -25.87 19.33
N ARG A 88 -9.97 -26.00 18.02
CA ARG A 88 -9.44 -24.97 17.13
C ARG A 88 -10.47 -23.86 17.11
N ARG A 89 -10.20 -22.79 17.88
CA ARG A 89 -11.11 -21.64 18.08
C ARG A 89 -11.49 -21.01 16.74
N VAL A 90 -12.50 -21.57 16.10
CA VAL A 90 -13.47 -20.84 15.30
C VAL A 90 -13.91 -19.72 16.23
N ARG A 91 -13.59 -18.47 15.87
CA ARG A 91 -14.30 -17.35 16.48
C ARG A 91 -15.73 -17.51 16.01
N GLU A 92 -16.61 -17.87 16.93
CA GLU A 92 -18.05 -17.76 16.71
C GLU A 92 -18.32 -16.37 16.14
N ARG A 93 -19.17 -16.30 15.11
CA ARG A 93 -19.58 -15.00 14.60
C ARG A 93 -20.34 -14.33 15.72
N VAL A 94 -19.79 -13.25 16.26
CA VAL A 94 -20.48 -12.45 17.27
C VAL A 94 -21.76 -11.96 16.60
N ILE A 95 -22.90 -12.46 17.10
CA ILE A 95 -24.21 -11.97 16.69
C ILE A 95 -24.28 -10.56 17.28
N LEU A 96 -24.37 -9.56 16.40
CA LEU A 96 -24.52 -8.17 16.82
C LEU A 96 -25.88 -8.00 17.51
N SER A 97 -25.96 -7.08 18.47
CA SER A 97 -27.27 -6.65 18.97
C SER A 97 -28.04 -5.86 17.89
N ASP A 98 -29.34 -5.66 18.13
CA ASP A 98 -30.16 -4.76 17.31
C ASP A 98 -29.58 -3.34 17.34
N GLU A 99 -29.16 -2.84 18.52
CA GLU A 99 -28.48 -1.54 18.69
C GLU A 99 -27.17 -1.44 17.88
N GLU A 100 -26.34 -2.49 17.87
CA GLU A 100 -25.11 -2.52 17.07
C GLU A 100 -25.41 -2.55 15.57
N THR A 101 -26.52 -3.18 15.17
CA THR A 101 -26.99 -3.23 13.78
C THR A 101 -27.56 -1.90 13.33
N GLU A 102 -28.38 -1.23 14.15
CA GLU A 102 -28.87 0.13 13.91
C GLU A 102 -27.71 1.15 13.86
N LEU A 103 -26.73 1.03 14.76
CA LEU A 103 -25.51 1.84 14.72
C LEU A 103 -24.69 1.59 13.44
N ALA A 104 -24.62 0.35 12.96
CA ALA A 104 -23.96 0.03 11.70
C ALA A 104 -24.67 0.70 10.51
N GLN A 105 -25.99 0.59 10.45
CA GLN A 105 -26.81 1.05 9.33
C GLN A 105 -27.00 2.57 9.30
N SER A 106 -27.13 3.22 10.46
CA SER A 106 -27.23 4.70 10.56
C SER A 106 -25.96 5.44 10.11
N MET A 107 -24.80 4.78 10.06
CA MET A 107 -23.60 5.34 9.43
C MET A 107 -23.65 5.35 7.90
N VAL A 108 -24.55 4.62 7.23
CA VAL A 108 -24.54 4.42 5.76
C VAL A 108 -25.07 5.67 5.04
N ILE A 109 -24.17 6.46 4.46
CA ILE A 109 -24.49 7.65 3.66
C ILE A 109 -24.55 7.38 2.15
N HIS A 110 -24.09 6.21 1.70
CA HIS A 110 -24.25 5.73 0.32
C HIS A 110 -24.31 4.20 0.30
N LYS A 111 -25.19 3.64 -0.53
CA LYS A 111 -25.35 2.20 -0.76
C LYS A 111 -25.60 1.93 -2.24
N ASP A 112 -24.74 1.12 -2.85
CA ASP A 112 -24.96 0.53 -4.17
C ASP A 112 -24.77 -1.01 -4.12
N PHE A 113 -24.60 -1.67 -5.28
CA PHE A 113 -24.40 -3.12 -5.34
C PHE A 113 -22.98 -3.56 -4.94
N GLN A 114 -21.98 -2.70 -5.16
CA GLN A 114 -20.56 -2.99 -4.93
C GLN A 114 -20.01 -2.37 -3.63
N ALA A 115 -20.62 -1.31 -3.11
CA ALA A 115 -20.07 -0.48 -2.04
C ALA A 115 -21.10 0.06 -1.03
N PHE A 116 -20.57 0.39 0.15
CA PHE A 116 -21.11 1.41 1.04
C PHE A 116 -20.10 2.54 1.21
N VAL A 117 -20.57 3.77 1.42
CA VAL A 117 -19.79 4.79 2.12
C VAL A 117 -20.43 5.02 3.48
N LEU A 118 -19.60 4.96 4.53
CA LEU A 118 -20.00 5.20 5.91
C LEU A 118 -19.50 6.57 6.37
N ASN A 119 -20.34 7.36 7.04
CA ASN A 119 -19.87 8.49 7.84
C ASN A 119 -19.41 7.97 9.21
N LYS A 120 -18.13 7.61 9.34
CA LYS A 120 -17.64 7.04 10.59
C LYS A 120 -17.60 8.12 11.70
N PRO A 121 -18.23 7.92 12.87
CA PRO A 121 -18.15 8.87 13.97
C PRO A 121 -16.72 8.96 14.55
N PRO A 122 -16.34 10.08 15.17
CA PRO A 122 -15.08 10.22 15.88
C PRO A 122 -15.07 9.31 17.12
N GLY A 123 -13.94 8.64 17.38
CA GLY A 123 -13.77 7.74 18.53
C GLY A 123 -14.06 6.26 18.24
N LEU A 124 -14.78 5.94 17.17
CA LEU A 124 -14.94 4.55 16.70
C LEU A 124 -13.69 4.11 15.91
N ALA A 125 -13.05 3.01 16.30
CA ALA A 125 -11.90 2.48 15.55
C ALA A 125 -12.35 1.85 14.22
N THR A 126 -11.57 1.99 13.13
CA THR A 126 -11.92 1.32 11.86
C THR A 126 -11.73 -0.20 11.97
N GLN A 127 -10.69 -0.66 12.65
CA GLN A 127 -10.34 -2.07 12.82
C GLN A 127 -10.05 -2.37 14.29
N GLY A 128 -10.32 -3.60 14.71
CA GLY A 128 -10.02 -4.09 16.05
C GLY A 128 -8.54 -4.31 16.32
N GLY A 129 -8.23 -4.50 17.60
CA GLY A 129 -6.87 -4.71 18.08
C GLY A 129 -6.88 -5.08 19.57
N THR A 130 -5.70 -5.27 20.16
CA THR A 130 -5.59 -5.59 21.59
C THR A 130 -6.27 -4.49 22.43
N LYS A 131 -7.28 -4.86 23.23
CA LYS A 131 -8.16 -3.95 24.01
C LYS A 131 -9.10 -3.03 23.19
N THR A 132 -9.26 -3.23 21.88
CA THR A 132 -10.25 -2.50 21.04
C THR A 132 -11.33 -3.47 20.58
N THR A 133 -12.47 -3.46 21.29
CA THR A 133 -13.63 -4.34 21.04
C THR A 133 -14.65 -3.70 20.09
N GLN A 134 -15.04 -2.44 20.32
CA GLN A 134 -15.92 -1.70 19.41
C GLN A 134 -15.12 -1.12 18.25
N HIS A 135 -15.44 -1.54 17.03
CA HIS A 135 -14.80 -1.08 15.80
C HIS A 135 -15.66 -1.35 14.56
N VAL A 136 -15.53 -0.52 13.51
CA VAL A 136 -16.31 -0.63 12.26
C VAL A 136 -16.22 -2.03 11.66
N ASP A 137 -15.02 -2.66 11.63
CA ASP A 137 -14.87 -4.01 11.10
C ASP A 137 -15.80 -5.04 11.77
N GLY A 138 -16.17 -4.88 13.05
CA GLY A 138 -17.10 -5.78 13.74
C GLY A 138 -18.55 -5.53 13.30
N LEU A 139 -18.93 -4.26 13.24
CA LEU A 139 -20.26 -3.80 12.81
C LEU A 139 -20.59 -4.13 11.35
N LEU A 140 -19.60 -4.51 10.52
CA LEU A 140 -19.83 -4.89 9.11
C LEU A 140 -20.75 -6.10 8.93
N ASP A 141 -20.90 -6.97 9.93
CA ASP A 141 -21.83 -8.09 9.83
C ASP A 141 -23.31 -7.62 9.79
N GLY A 142 -23.63 -6.48 10.41
CA GLY A 142 -24.95 -5.81 10.34
C GLY A 142 -25.22 -5.07 9.01
N LEU A 143 -24.24 -5.07 8.10
CA LEU A 143 -24.30 -4.44 6.77
C LEU A 143 -24.35 -5.46 5.61
N GLN A 144 -24.69 -6.73 5.89
CA GLN A 144 -24.89 -7.73 4.84
C GLN A 144 -26.13 -7.40 3.96
N TYR A 145 -27.24 -6.99 4.59
CA TYR A 145 -28.55 -6.80 3.96
C TYR A 145 -28.95 -8.01 3.09
N ASP A 146 -29.06 -7.81 1.77
CA ASP A 146 -29.43 -8.77 0.73
C ASP A 146 -28.29 -9.72 0.28
N ASN A 147 -27.08 -9.61 0.84
CA ASN A 147 -25.89 -10.27 0.32
C ASN A 147 -25.31 -11.31 1.29
N GLU A 148 -25.14 -12.57 0.84
CA GLU A 148 -24.45 -13.66 1.56
C GLU A 148 -23.01 -13.29 1.98
N GLY A 149 -22.39 -12.38 1.23
CA GLY A 149 -21.00 -11.98 1.40
C GLY A 149 -20.84 -10.83 2.39
N ARG A 150 -20.27 -11.13 3.57
CA ARG A 150 -19.81 -10.11 4.53
C ARG A 150 -19.01 -8.98 3.84
N PRO A 151 -19.37 -7.71 4.08
CA PRO A 151 -18.62 -6.55 3.61
C PRO A 151 -17.16 -6.52 4.09
N LYS A 152 -16.31 -5.80 3.34
CA LYS A 152 -14.84 -5.77 3.51
C LYS A 152 -14.30 -4.33 3.50
N LEU A 153 -13.49 -4.01 4.51
CA LEU A 153 -12.70 -2.78 4.54
C LEU A 153 -11.63 -2.77 3.44
N VAL A 154 -11.54 -1.65 2.72
CA VAL A 154 -10.57 -1.44 1.63
C VAL A 154 -9.60 -0.28 1.91
N HIS A 155 -9.91 0.56 2.90
CA HIS A 155 -8.99 1.51 3.54
C HIS A 155 -9.32 1.65 5.04
N ARG A 156 -8.63 2.55 5.75
CA ARG A 156 -8.90 2.84 7.17
C ARG A 156 -8.82 4.33 7.46
N LEU A 157 -9.66 4.79 8.38
CA LEU A 157 -9.48 6.04 9.11
C LEU A 157 -8.85 5.74 10.48
N ASP A 158 -8.16 6.72 11.08
CA ASP A 158 -7.73 6.62 12.48
C ASP A 158 -8.95 6.73 13.42
N LYS A 159 -8.83 6.23 14.66
CA LYS A 159 -9.95 6.13 15.63
C LYS A 159 -10.73 7.43 15.76
N ASP A 160 -10.01 8.53 16.01
CA ASP A 160 -10.60 9.82 16.34
C ASP A 160 -10.95 10.65 15.08
N THR A 161 -10.44 10.25 13.91
CA THR A 161 -10.82 10.84 12.61
C THR A 161 -12.23 10.40 12.24
N SER A 162 -13.06 11.33 11.79
CA SER A 162 -14.44 11.06 11.35
C SER A 162 -14.57 11.07 9.82
N GLY A 163 -15.77 10.80 9.29
CA GLY A 163 -16.11 11.01 7.88
C GLY A 163 -16.06 9.76 7.00
N ALA A 164 -16.01 10.00 5.68
CA ALA A 164 -16.22 9.02 4.62
C ALA A 164 -15.23 7.83 4.66
N LEU A 165 -15.75 6.64 4.96
CA LEU A 165 -15.08 5.36 4.92
C LEU A 165 -15.77 4.45 3.90
N LEU A 166 -15.03 4.02 2.87
CA LEU A 166 -15.55 3.14 1.81
C LEU A 166 -15.40 1.68 2.24
N VAL A 167 -16.48 0.92 2.14
CA VAL A 167 -16.54 -0.51 2.42
C VAL A 167 -17.03 -1.21 1.15
N ALA A 168 -16.36 -2.28 0.75
CA ALA A 168 -16.79 -3.10 -0.39
C ALA A 168 -17.82 -4.14 0.06
N ARG A 169 -18.93 -4.29 -0.68
CA ARG A 169 -19.91 -5.37 -0.46
C ARG A 169 -19.34 -6.71 -0.97
N THR A 170 -18.90 -6.75 -2.22
CA THR A 170 -18.45 -7.97 -2.88
C THR A 170 -16.93 -8.23 -2.75
N SER A 171 -16.50 -9.46 -3.02
CA SER A 171 -15.07 -9.81 -3.08
C SER A 171 -14.37 -9.11 -4.26
N ARG A 172 -15.03 -9.07 -5.41
CA ARG A 172 -14.62 -8.34 -6.63
C ARG A 172 -14.42 -6.85 -6.36
N ALA A 173 -15.40 -6.19 -5.75
CA ALA A 173 -15.31 -4.78 -5.36
C ALA A 173 -14.16 -4.53 -4.38
N ALA A 174 -13.94 -5.42 -3.41
CA ALA A 174 -12.85 -5.28 -2.44
C ALA A 174 -11.47 -5.29 -3.13
N ALA A 175 -11.28 -6.16 -4.12
CA ALA A 175 -10.06 -6.18 -4.93
C ALA A 175 -9.91 -4.92 -5.79
N PHE A 176 -11.00 -4.45 -6.41
CA PHE A 176 -11.02 -3.25 -7.24
C PHE A 176 -10.67 -1.98 -6.43
N PHE A 177 -11.37 -1.70 -5.34
CA PHE A 177 -11.13 -0.49 -4.54
C PHE A 177 -9.76 -0.53 -3.84
N ALA A 178 -9.30 -1.70 -3.36
CA ALA A 178 -7.94 -1.83 -2.83
C ALA A 178 -6.85 -1.48 -3.87
N LYS A 179 -7.09 -1.79 -5.16
CA LYS A 179 -6.23 -1.36 -6.28
C LYS A 179 -6.32 0.16 -6.50
N ALA A 180 -7.50 0.77 -6.36
CA ALA A 180 -7.66 2.22 -6.47
C ALA A 180 -6.95 3.01 -5.35
N PHE A 181 -7.01 2.54 -4.10
CA PHE A 181 -6.27 3.16 -2.98
C PHE A 181 -4.76 2.97 -3.09
N SER A 182 -4.29 1.75 -3.34
CA SER A 182 -2.85 1.48 -3.48
C SER A 182 -2.23 2.11 -4.73
N GLY A 183 -2.99 2.17 -5.83
CA GLY A 183 -2.66 2.88 -7.07
C GLY A 183 -2.81 4.40 -7.00
N ARG A 184 -3.37 4.94 -5.90
CA ARG A 184 -3.59 6.39 -5.65
C ARG A 184 -4.53 7.05 -6.68
N THR A 185 -5.46 6.28 -7.27
CA THR A 185 -6.49 6.80 -8.20
C THR A 185 -7.69 7.36 -7.46
N ALA A 186 -8.03 6.84 -6.28
CA ALA A 186 -8.99 7.48 -5.38
C ALA A 186 -8.54 8.90 -4.97
N ARG A 187 -9.47 9.87 -4.94
CA ARG A 187 -9.33 11.14 -4.21
C ARG A 187 -9.95 10.99 -2.83
N LYS A 188 -9.38 11.70 -1.87
CA LYS A 188 -9.93 11.88 -0.53
C LYS A 188 -9.69 13.34 -0.17
N VAL A 189 -10.75 14.03 0.23
CA VAL A 189 -10.71 15.38 0.77
C VAL A 189 -10.95 15.25 2.26
N TYR A 190 -10.09 15.87 3.05
CA TYR A 190 -10.30 16.00 4.49
C TYR A 190 -10.44 17.48 4.81
N TRP A 191 -11.30 17.83 5.76
CA TRP A 191 -11.25 19.11 6.44
C TRP A 191 -10.59 18.94 7.80
N ALA A 192 -9.79 19.92 8.18
CA ALA A 192 -9.25 20.04 9.53
C ALA A 192 -9.40 21.47 10.05
N LEU A 193 -9.62 21.61 11.35
CA LEU A 193 -9.33 22.85 12.06
C LEU A 193 -7.92 22.72 12.63
N VAL A 194 -7.05 23.70 12.36
CA VAL A 194 -5.66 23.72 12.83
C VAL A 194 -5.38 24.95 13.67
N VAL A 195 -4.37 24.84 14.52
CA VAL A 195 -3.90 25.91 15.41
C VAL A 195 -2.99 26.87 14.64
N ASP A 196 -3.16 28.17 14.95
CA ASP A 196 -2.59 29.29 14.22
C ASP A 196 -2.95 29.25 12.72
N VAL A 197 -2.26 30.02 11.87
CA VAL A 197 -2.56 30.14 10.43
C VAL A 197 -1.29 29.86 9.62
N PRO A 198 -1.31 28.90 8.66
CA PRO A 198 -0.21 28.69 7.72
C PRO A 198 0.10 29.95 6.92
N SER A 199 1.40 30.29 6.81
CA SER A 199 1.88 31.44 6.03
C SER A 199 1.81 31.24 4.51
N ILE A 200 1.49 30.02 4.06
CA ILE A 200 1.26 29.65 2.66
C ILE A 200 -0.19 29.15 2.58
N GLU A 201 -1.02 29.83 1.79
CA GLU A 201 -2.46 29.54 1.73
C GLU A 201 -2.80 28.30 0.88
N ASP A 202 -1.93 27.88 -0.06
CA ASP A 202 -2.03 26.62 -0.79
C ASP A 202 -0.64 26.00 -0.95
N GLY A 203 -0.41 24.82 -0.37
CA GLY A 203 0.94 24.28 -0.18
C GLY A 203 1.02 22.75 -0.24
N MET A 204 2.23 22.24 -0.47
CA MET A 204 2.52 20.81 -0.53
C MET A 204 3.52 20.41 0.56
N ILE A 205 3.16 19.42 1.38
CA ILE A 205 4.01 18.85 2.43
C ILE A 205 4.47 17.47 1.95
N GLU A 206 5.74 17.35 1.55
CA GLU A 206 6.38 16.12 1.05
C GLU A 206 7.31 15.45 2.09
N LEU A 207 6.96 15.57 3.38
CA LEU A 207 7.77 15.03 4.48
C LEU A 207 7.60 13.49 4.61
N PRO A 208 8.67 12.69 4.53
CA PRO A 208 8.62 11.24 4.74
C PRO A 208 8.32 10.86 6.20
N ILE A 209 7.64 9.72 6.43
CA ILE A 209 7.16 9.31 7.77
C ILE A 209 7.65 7.92 8.16
N ALA A 210 8.30 7.82 9.32
CA ALA A 210 8.61 6.55 10.00
C ALA A 210 7.76 6.34 11.27
N LYS A 211 7.63 5.09 11.72
CA LYS A 211 7.11 4.79 13.06
C LYS A 211 8.19 5.16 14.09
N GLN A 212 7.81 5.82 15.18
CA GLN A 212 8.75 6.15 16.25
C GLN A 212 9.29 4.88 16.93
N PRO A 213 10.61 4.74 17.14
CA PRO A 213 11.19 3.59 17.86
C PRO A 213 10.78 3.50 19.33
N GLY A 214 10.96 2.32 19.92
CA GLY A 214 10.78 2.07 21.36
C GLY A 214 9.33 1.86 21.81
N THR A 215 9.06 2.12 23.09
CA THR A 215 7.79 1.83 23.79
C THR A 215 6.69 2.86 23.56
N GLY A 216 6.93 3.93 22.78
CA GLY A 216 6.00 5.02 22.48
C GLY A 216 4.73 4.66 21.67
N GLY A 217 4.38 3.37 21.60
CA GLY A 217 3.15 2.87 20.98
C GLY A 217 3.11 3.04 19.45
N GLU A 218 1.95 3.47 18.95
CA GLU A 218 1.72 3.75 17.53
C GLU A 218 1.93 5.23 17.19
N LYS A 219 2.94 5.88 17.77
CA LYS A 219 3.33 7.24 17.34
C LYS A 219 4.20 7.16 16.08
N MET A 220 3.98 8.11 15.19
CA MET A 220 4.70 8.29 13.94
C MET A 220 5.48 9.60 14.02
N HIS A 221 6.48 9.78 13.17
CA HIS A 221 7.26 11.02 13.09
C HIS A 221 7.80 11.24 11.69
N VAL A 222 8.20 12.48 11.39
CA VAL A 222 8.99 12.78 10.19
C VAL A 222 10.39 12.20 10.36
N ASP A 223 10.88 11.55 9.31
CA ASP A 223 12.19 10.89 9.28
C ASP A 223 12.71 10.96 7.83
N GLU A 224 13.67 11.84 7.58
CA GLU A 224 14.21 12.08 6.23
C GLU A 224 15.17 10.99 5.73
N ALA A 225 15.65 10.11 6.62
CA ALA A 225 16.57 9.03 6.26
C ALA A 225 15.82 7.73 5.93
N GLU A 226 14.98 7.25 6.86
CA GLU A 226 14.32 5.95 6.79
C GLU A 226 12.79 6.05 6.68
N GLY A 227 12.23 7.26 6.67
CA GLY A 227 10.80 7.49 6.55
C GLY A 227 10.21 7.08 5.21
N ALA A 228 9.05 6.42 5.26
CA ALA A 228 8.34 6.02 4.06
C ALA A 228 7.72 7.26 3.37
N PRO A 229 8.03 7.56 2.09
CA PRO A 229 7.60 8.80 1.44
C PRO A 229 6.09 9.06 1.57
N ALA A 230 5.74 10.27 2.00
CA ALA A 230 4.38 10.69 2.25
C ALA A 230 4.15 12.10 1.67
N ARG A 231 2.92 12.37 1.23
CA ARG A 231 2.58 13.64 0.59
C ARG A 231 1.14 14.06 0.82
N THR A 232 0.97 15.33 1.19
CA THR A 232 -0.30 15.99 1.45
C THR A 232 -0.26 17.39 0.82
N ARG A 233 -1.21 17.72 -0.06
CA ARG A 233 -1.51 19.14 -0.37
C ARG A 233 -2.45 19.67 0.71
N TYR A 234 -2.30 20.91 1.09
CA TYR A 234 -3.25 21.63 1.93
C TYR A 234 -3.65 22.95 1.27
N ARG A 235 -4.86 23.42 1.59
CA ARG A 235 -5.35 24.75 1.24
C ARG A 235 -6.06 25.36 2.45
N VAL A 236 -5.75 26.60 2.80
CA VAL A 236 -6.53 27.37 3.77
C VAL A 236 -7.86 27.73 3.11
N ILE A 237 -8.96 27.35 3.76
CA ILE A 237 -10.32 27.69 3.35
C ILE A 237 -10.69 29.04 3.99
N GLU A 238 -10.48 29.15 5.30
CA GLU A 238 -10.78 30.35 6.08
C GLU A 238 -9.92 30.44 7.36
N ARG A 239 -9.84 31.63 8.00
CA ARG A 239 -9.03 31.85 9.22
C ARG A 239 -9.75 32.69 10.27
N ALA A 240 -9.63 32.28 11.53
CA ALA A 240 -10.18 32.99 12.69
C ALA A 240 -9.09 33.87 13.30
N GLY A 241 -8.91 35.05 12.71
CA GLY A 241 -7.76 35.92 12.99
C GLY A 241 -6.45 35.17 12.74
N ASN A 242 -5.55 35.18 13.73
CA ASN A 242 -4.27 34.47 13.69
C ASN A 242 -4.25 33.19 14.57
N ARG A 243 -5.37 32.79 15.19
CA ARG A 243 -5.41 31.71 16.20
C ARG A 243 -5.78 30.33 15.66
N ALA A 244 -6.49 30.29 14.53
CA ALA A 244 -6.89 29.04 13.90
C ALA A 244 -7.17 29.24 12.41
N ALA A 245 -6.93 28.18 11.63
CA ALA A 245 -7.35 28.08 10.24
C ALA A 245 -8.20 26.83 10.02
N TRP A 246 -9.23 26.96 9.20
CA TRP A 246 -9.93 25.82 8.62
C TRP A 246 -9.26 25.49 7.27
N VAL A 247 -8.82 24.25 7.11
CA VAL A 247 -7.99 23.82 5.98
C VAL A 247 -8.55 22.58 5.29
N GLU A 248 -8.48 22.57 3.97
CA GLU A 248 -8.61 21.38 3.14
C GLU A 248 -7.28 20.62 3.13
N LEU A 249 -7.31 19.28 3.22
CA LEU A 249 -6.15 18.40 3.15
C LEU A 249 -6.39 17.27 2.13
N GLN A 250 -5.54 17.20 1.10
CA GLN A 250 -5.56 16.16 0.06
C GLN A 250 -4.33 15.24 0.16
N PRO A 251 -4.43 14.07 0.83
CA PRO A 251 -3.32 13.12 0.94
C PRO A 251 -3.15 12.30 -0.35
N PHE A 252 -2.04 12.55 -1.05
CA PHE A 252 -1.57 11.80 -2.22
C PHE A 252 -1.07 10.39 -1.87
N THR A 253 -0.86 10.13 -0.57
CA THR A 253 -0.47 8.82 0.00
C THR A 253 -1.47 8.40 1.08
N GLY A 254 -1.09 7.46 1.95
CA GLY A 254 -1.91 6.98 3.06
C GLY A 254 -1.05 6.30 4.12
N ARG A 255 -0.16 7.06 4.76
CA ARG A 255 0.57 6.58 5.95
C ARG A 255 -0.30 6.73 7.20
N THR A 256 -0.05 5.91 8.23
CA THR A 256 -0.71 6.03 9.53
C THR A 256 -0.51 7.43 10.10
N HIS A 257 -1.56 8.07 10.61
CA HIS A 257 -1.52 9.45 11.13
C HIS A 257 -0.95 10.53 10.16
N GLN A 258 -0.89 10.29 8.85
CA GLN A 258 -0.15 11.17 7.91
C GLN A 258 -0.52 12.65 8.02
N LEU A 259 -1.82 12.97 7.98
CA LEU A 259 -2.30 14.36 8.03
C LEU A 259 -1.94 15.04 9.35
N ARG A 260 -2.06 14.29 10.45
CA ARG A 260 -1.75 14.71 11.83
C ARG A 260 -0.26 15.03 12.00
N VAL A 261 0.61 14.15 11.48
CA VAL A 261 2.06 14.34 11.47
C VAL A 261 2.45 15.52 10.59
N HIS A 262 1.91 15.63 9.37
CA HIS A 262 2.27 16.70 8.42
C HIS A 262 1.90 18.07 8.97
N MET A 263 0.67 18.24 9.47
CA MET A 263 0.20 19.54 9.99
C MET A 263 0.96 19.95 11.26
N ALA A 264 1.22 19.02 12.18
CA ALA A 264 2.07 19.30 13.35
C ALA A 264 3.54 19.59 12.97
N ALA A 265 4.08 18.94 11.95
CA ALA A 265 5.46 19.15 11.50
C ALA A 265 5.71 20.50 10.82
N ILE A 266 4.67 21.12 10.23
CA ILE A 266 4.74 22.50 9.73
C ILE A 266 4.31 23.55 10.78
N GLY A 267 4.20 23.17 12.06
CA GLY A 267 3.88 24.08 13.16
C GLY A 267 2.39 24.31 13.45
N HIS A 268 1.48 23.75 12.64
CA HIS A 268 0.03 24.00 12.71
C HIS A 268 -0.74 22.73 13.10
N PRO A 269 -0.64 22.23 14.34
CA PRO A 269 -1.28 20.99 14.74
C PRO A 269 -2.81 21.06 14.64
N ILE A 270 -3.43 19.91 14.38
CA ILE A 270 -4.89 19.77 14.30
C ILE A 270 -5.52 19.95 15.68
N VAL A 271 -6.61 20.72 15.76
CA VAL A 271 -7.31 21.00 17.01
C VAL A 271 -7.90 19.72 17.60
N GLY A 272 -7.63 19.47 18.88
CA GLY A 272 -7.93 18.24 19.60
C GLY A 272 -6.84 17.16 19.50
N ASP A 273 -5.78 17.34 18.69
CA ASP A 273 -4.73 16.34 18.53
C ASP A 273 -3.62 16.41 19.59
N GLY A 274 -4.01 16.12 20.84
CA GLY A 274 -3.07 16.03 21.97
C GLY A 274 -1.94 14.99 21.81
N LYS A 275 -2.00 14.08 20.82
CA LYS A 275 -0.92 13.12 20.53
C LYS A 275 0.23 13.75 19.76
N TYR A 276 -0.05 14.75 18.93
CA TYR A 276 0.93 15.38 18.04
C TYR A 276 1.21 16.84 18.39
N GLY A 277 0.20 17.67 18.66
CA GLY A 277 0.38 19.06 19.12
C GLY A 277 0.39 19.24 20.65
N GLY A 278 0.22 18.18 21.43
CA GLY A 278 0.29 18.24 22.90
C GLY A 278 -0.73 19.23 23.49
N ALA A 279 -0.27 20.12 24.38
CA ALA A 279 -1.12 21.17 24.95
C ALA A 279 -1.52 22.26 23.91
N ALA A 280 -0.65 22.55 22.93
CA ALA A 280 -0.91 23.58 21.92
C ALA A 280 -2.07 23.21 20.99
N ALA A 281 -2.37 21.91 20.82
CA ALA A 281 -3.50 21.42 20.02
C ALA A 281 -4.90 21.79 20.57
N PHE A 282 -5.01 22.56 21.66
CA PHE A 282 -6.29 22.88 22.29
C PHE A 282 -6.51 24.40 22.36
N LEU A 283 -7.44 24.88 21.55
CA LEU A 283 -7.87 26.28 21.57
C LEU A 283 -8.61 26.62 22.88
N THR A 284 -8.61 27.91 23.23
CA THR A 284 -9.42 28.47 24.32
C THR A 284 -10.76 28.96 23.78
N GLY A 285 -11.73 29.25 24.67
CA GLY A 285 -13.00 29.89 24.28
C GLY A 285 -14.16 28.93 23.93
N GLY A 286 -14.15 27.68 24.40
CA GLY A 286 -15.29 26.75 24.27
C GLY A 286 -15.20 25.74 23.12
N ILE A 287 -14.26 25.92 22.19
CA ILE A 287 -13.95 24.98 21.11
C ILE A 287 -13.73 23.56 21.67
N SER A 288 -14.27 22.55 20.97
CA SER A 288 -14.24 21.18 21.48
C SER A 288 -12.83 20.61 21.63
N ARG A 289 -12.63 19.74 22.62
CA ARG A 289 -11.37 18.98 22.81
C ARG A 289 -11.32 17.70 21.97
N LYS A 290 -12.36 17.38 21.20
CA LYS A 290 -12.40 16.28 20.23
C LYS A 290 -11.54 16.60 18.99
N MET A 291 -11.17 15.56 18.25
CA MET A 291 -10.35 15.66 17.04
C MET A 291 -11.08 16.40 15.90
N HIS A 292 -10.53 17.51 15.42
CA HIS A 292 -11.03 18.26 14.26
C HIS A 292 -10.36 17.79 12.97
N LEU A 293 -10.52 16.49 12.66
CA LEU A 293 -10.11 15.92 11.38
C LEU A 293 -11.23 15.03 10.86
N HIS A 294 -11.75 15.38 9.69
CA HIS A 294 -12.91 14.75 9.08
C HIS A 294 -12.64 14.45 7.60
N ALA A 295 -12.92 13.23 7.15
CA ALA A 295 -12.85 12.82 5.75
C ALA A 295 -14.09 13.32 4.99
N ARG A 296 -14.13 14.62 4.66
CA ARG A 296 -15.28 15.30 4.05
C ARG A 296 -15.79 14.61 2.80
N ARG A 297 -14.92 14.23 1.86
CA ARG A 297 -15.36 13.69 0.56
C ARG A 297 -14.44 12.60 0.04
N ILE A 298 -15.03 11.57 -0.56
CA ILE A 298 -14.29 10.49 -1.21
C ILE A 298 -14.78 10.30 -2.64
N LYS A 299 -13.84 10.31 -3.60
CA LYS A 299 -14.12 10.05 -5.01
C LYS A 299 -13.28 8.89 -5.52
N VAL A 300 -13.91 7.86 -6.06
CA VAL A 300 -13.23 6.66 -6.57
C VAL A 300 -13.97 6.11 -7.79
N ASP A 301 -13.20 5.57 -8.74
CA ASP A 301 -13.72 4.84 -9.89
C ASP A 301 -14.66 3.70 -9.39
N HIS A 302 -15.81 3.48 -10.03
CA HIS A 302 -16.75 2.43 -9.62
C HIS A 302 -16.52 1.13 -10.44
N PRO A 303 -16.61 -0.09 -9.85
CA PRO A 303 -16.18 -1.33 -10.52
C PRO A 303 -16.92 -1.67 -11.81
N ASP A 304 -18.17 -1.21 -11.94
CA ASP A 304 -19.03 -1.48 -13.10
C ASP A 304 -19.22 -0.23 -13.99
N GLY A 305 -18.34 0.77 -13.83
CA GLY A 305 -18.37 2.04 -14.58
C GLY A 305 -18.89 3.21 -13.76
N GLY A 306 -18.51 4.43 -14.16
CA GLY A 306 -18.76 5.66 -13.40
C GLY A 306 -17.80 5.86 -12.22
N SER A 307 -18.20 6.69 -11.25
CA SER A 307 -17.45 6.93 -10.01
C SER A 307 -18.39 7.10 -8.83
N ILE A 308 -18.04 6.52 -7.69
CA ILE A 308 -18.60 6.91 -6.39
C ILE A 308 -17.94 8.26 -6.04
N ASP A 309 -18.75 9.30 -5.79
CA ASP A 309 -18.31 10.63 -5.38
C ASP A 309 -19.24 11.11 -4.26
N VAL A 310 -18.83 10.93 -3.00
CA VAL A 310 -19.71 11.04 -1.83
C VAL A 310 -19.08 11.94 -0.78
N THR A 311 -19.90 12.87 -0.28
CA THR A 311 -19.58 13.80 0.81
C THR A 311 -20.22 13.32 2.11
N ALA A 312 -19.48 13.38 3.22
CA ALA A 312 -19.94 13.08 4.57
C ALA A 312 -20.21 14.36 5.36
N GLU A 313 -21.26 14.36 6.17
CA GLU A 313 -21.60 15.48 7.06
C GLU A 313 -20.65 15.54 8.26
N LEU A 314 -20.37 16.75 8.75
CA LEU A 314 -19.48 16.95 9.88
C LEU A 314 -20.06 16.37 11.18
N PRO A 315 -19.23 15.79 12.07
CA PRO A 315 -19.68 15.46 13.41
C PRO A 315 -20.00 16.75 14.17
N THR A 316 -21.00 16.69 15.06
CA THR A 316 -21.55 17.84 15.81
C THR A 316 -20.47 18.76 16.36
N HIS A 317 -19.44 18.21 17.01
CA HIS A 317 -18.38 19.01 17.65
C HIS A 317 -17.53 19.84 16.69
N PHE A 318 -17.46 19.45 15.41
CA PHE A 318 -16.71 20.14 14.37
C PHE A 318 -17.61 21.22 13.75
N ALA A 319 -18.86 20.89 13.39
CA ALA A 319 -19.83 21.86 12.91
C ALA A 319 -20.09 22.99 13.92
N GLU A 320 -20.23 22.65 15.22
CA GLU A 320 -20.30 23.62 16.32
C GLU A 320 -19.06 24.53 16.37
N SER A 321 -17.86 23.97 16.18
CA SER A 321 -16.61 24.73 16.25
C SER A 321 -16.39 25.61 15.01
N LEU A 322 -16.82 25.20 13.81
CA LEU A 322 -16.84 26.07 12.62
C LEU A 322 -17.80 27.25 12.87
N LYS A 323 -19.02 26.96 13.33
CA LYS A 323 -20.05 27.97 13.63
C LYS A 323 -19.62 28.95 14.74
N GLN A 324 -18.93 28.48 15.79
CA GLN A 324 -18.38 29.34 16.85
C GLN A 324 -17.25 30.26 16.34
N LEU A 325 -16.53 29.87 15.30
CA LEU A 325 -15.48 30.67 14.66
C LEU A 325 -16.01 31.56 13.52
N GLY A 326 -17.30 31.46 13.18
CA GLY A 326 -17.95 32.24 12.12
C GLY A 326 -17.78 31.69 10.71
N PHE A 327 -17.25 30.47 10.55
CA PHE A 327 -16.92 29.90 9.23
C PHE A 327 -18.15 29.34 8.50
N GLU A 328 -18.21 29.54 7.18
CA GLU A 328 -19.30 29.03 6.32
C GLU A 328 -18.88 27.73 5.59
N GLU A 329 -19.50 26.58 5.92
CA GLU A 329 -19.18 25.27 5.31
C GLU A 329 -19.17 25.28 3.77
N LYS A 330 -19.99 26.14 3.15
CA LYS A 330 -20.07 26.31 1.71
C LYS A 330 -18.72 26.70 1.08
N LEU A 331 -17.91 27.53 1.74
CA LEU A 331 -16.58 27.96 1.22
C LEU A 331 -15.63 26.77 1.00
N GLY A 332 -15.81 25.70 1.78
CA GLY A 332 -15.03 24.46 1.65
C GLY A 332 -15.61 23.49 0.61
N ASP A 333 -16.92 23.49 0.38
CA ASP A 333 -17.58 22.62 -0.62
C ASP A 333 -17.51 23.20 -2.05
N ASP A 334 -17.49 24.54 -2.18
CA ASP A 334 -17.28 25.25 -3.44
C ASP A 334 -15.83 25.09 -3.98
N LEU A 335 -14.90 24.49 -3.21
CA LEU A 335 -13.54 24.23 -3.65
C LEU A 335 -13.46 23.17 -4.76
N VAL A 336 -12.97 23.60 -5.93
CA VAL A 336 -12.66 22.70 -7.05
C VAL A 336 -11.52 21.75 -6.68
N LEU A 337 -11.77 20.45 -6.87
CA LEU A 337 -10.81 19.37 -6.59
C LEU A 337 -9.81 19.18 -7.73
N ASP A 338 -8.60 18.72 -7.40
CA ASP A 338 -7.58 18.38 -8.39
C ASP A 338 -7.99 17.18 -9.27
N GLU A 339 -8.44 17.51 -10.49
CA GLU A 339 -8.46 16.57 -11.60
C GLU A 339 -7.03 16.15 -11.98
N LYS A 340 -6.51 15.11 -11.35
CA LYS A 340 -5.43 14.34 -11.97
C LYS A 340 -5.98 13.75 -13.26
N THR A 341 -5.64 14.37 -14.40
CA THR A 341 -5.81 13.78 -15.73
C THR A 341 -5.34 12.33 -15.72
N ALA A 342 -6.06 11.44 -16.39
CA ALA A 342 -5.66 10.04 -16.48
C ALA A 342 -4.21 9.94 -17.02
N PRO A 343 -3.33 9.13 -16.40
CA PRO A 343 -1.93 9.08 -16.80
C PRO A 343 -1.84 8.64 -18.26
N THR A 344 -1.12 9.41 -19.09
CA THR A 344 -1.11 9.19 -20.53
C THR A 344 -0.65 7.77 -20.90
N ARG A 345 -0.99 7.31 -22.11
CA ARG A 345 -0.57 5.97 -22.61
C ARG A 345 0.95 5.77 -22.49
N GLU A 346 1.74 6.85 -22.62
CA GLU A 346 3.18 6.85 -22.37
C GLU A 346 3.56 6.76 -20.90
N GLN A 347 2.92 7.51 -20.00
CA GLN A 347 3.15 7.40 -18.56
C GLN A 347 2.81 6.00 -18.04
N MET A 348 1.73 5.37 -18.54
CA MET A 348 1.39 3.98 -18.25
C MET A 348 2.46 3.01 -18.79
N LYS A 349 2.89 3.18 -20.05
CA LYS A 349 3.98 2.39 -20.67
C LYS A 349 5.30 2.54 -19.92
N SER A 350 5.60 3.73 -19.40
CA SER A 350 6.77 4.04 -18.57
C SER A 350 6.71 3.35 -17.20
N ARG A 351 5.57 3.45 -16.49
CA ARG A 351 5.34 2.73 -15.22
C ARG A 351 5.43 1.21 -15.39
N ALA A 352 4.85 0.66 -16.47
CA ALA A 352 4.96 -0.75 -16.81
C ALA A 352 6.40 -1.17 -17.12
N LYS A 353 7.16 -0.36 -17.86
CA LYS A 353 8.60 -0.58 -18.15
C LYS A 353 9.46 -0.51 -16.88
N ALA A 354 9.14 0.38 -15.94
CA ALA A 354 9.81 0.47 -14.63
C ALA A 354 9.53 -0.78 -13.76
N HIS A 355 8.27 -1.21 -13.67
CA HIS A 355 7.88 -2.44 -12.97
C HIS A 355 8.53 -3.70 -13.58
N ALA A 356 8.54 -3.80 -14.91
CA ALA A 356 9.25 -4.87 -15.61
C ALA A 356 10.77 -4.83 -15.35
N LYS A 357 11.36 -3.65 -15.12
CA LYS A 357 12.78 -3.48 -14.79
C LYS A 357 13.09 -3.90 -13.35
N SER A 358 12.22 -3.65 -12.36
CA SER A 358 12.41 -4.16 -11.00
C SER A 358 12.28 -5.68 -10.97
N VAL A 359 11.18 -6.25 -11.49
CA VAL A 359 10.98 -7.72 -11.52
C VAL A 359 12.14 -8.47 -12.23
N ARG A 360 12.73 -7.86 -13.27
CA ARG A 360 13.95 -8.39 -13.92
C ARG A 360 15.23 -8.25 -13.09
N LYS A 361 15.36 -7.20 -12.27
CA LYS A 361 16.48 -7.03 -11.31
C LYS A 361 16.41 -8.08 -10.21
N ASP A 362 15.21 -8.30 -9.67
CA ASP A 362 14.97 -9.20 -8.54
C ASP A 362 15.26 -10.66 -8.94
N ARG A 363 14.71 -11.13 -10.07
CA ARG A 363 15.05 -12.42 -10.69
C ARG A 363 16.53 -12.56 -11.10
N LYS A 364 17.28 -11.46 -11.23
CA LYS A 364 18.73 -11.52 -11.52
C LYS A 364 19.57 -11.79 -10.26
N GLY A 365 19.06 -11.47 -9.07
CA GLY A 365 19.65 -11.89 -7.79
C GLY A 365 19.55 -13.41 -7.62
N GLU A 366 18.34 -13.94 -7.81
CA GLU A 366 18.01 -15.37 -7.76
C GLU A 366 18.94 -16.22 -8.66
N ARG A 367 19.26 -15.72 -9.86
CA ARG A 367 20.16 -16.40 -10.82
C ARG A 367 21.65 -16.41 -10.40
N ARG A 368 22.09 -15.58 -9.45
CA ARG A 368 23.48 -15.59 -8.94
C ARG A 368 23.72 -16.62 -7.84
N GLY A 369 22.67 -17.05 -7.11
CA GLY A 369 22.78 -18.07 -6.06
C GLY A 369 22.98 -19.51 -6.54
N ARG A 370 22.97 -19.76 -7.86
CA ARG A 370 23.13 -21.09 -8.49
C ARG A 370 24.49 -21.30 -9.17
N GLY A 371 25.49 -20.49 -8.82
CA GLY A 371 26.80 -20.41 -9.48
C GLY A 371 27.99 -20.87 -8.64
N VAL A 372 27.83 -21.92 -7.83
CA VAL A 372 28.96 -22.66 -7.24
C VAL A 372 29.00 -24.02 -7.93
N VAL A 373 30.15 -24.38 -8.50
CA VAL A 373 30.29 -25.56 -9.37
C VAL A 373 30.79 -26.75 -8.55
N GLU A 374 30.15 -27.91 -8.68
CA GLU A 374 30.71 -29.18 -8.20
C GLU A 374 31.92 -29.56 -9.06
N GLU A 375 33.09 -29.77 -8.46
CA GLU A 375 34.12 -30.58 -9.11
C GLU A 375 33.71 -32.06 -9.12
N LYS A 376 33.75 -32.69 -10.29
CA LYS A 376 33.65 -34.15 -10.43
C LYS A 376 34.84 -34.66 -11.23
N ALA A 377 35.57 -35.60 -10.63
CA ALA A 377 36.78 -36.18 -11.20
C ALA A 377 36.49 -37.06 -12.42
N THR A 378 37.45 -37.14 -13.35
CA THR A 378 37.46 -38.07 -14.48
C THR A 378 38.85 -38.70 -14.63
N GLY A 379 38.93 -40.02 -14.76
CA GLY A 379 40.19 -40.78 -14.85
C GLY A 379 40.69 -41.03 -16.29
N LYS A 380 41.94 -41.51 -16.42
CA LYS A 380 42.57 -41.98 -17.68
C LYS A 380 42.50 -43.50 -17.82
N PRO A 381 42.30 -44.04 -19.04
CA PRO A 381 43.37 -44.62 -19.89
C PRO A 381 43.26 -44.12 -21.37
N ALA A 382 44.04 -44.54 -22.38
CA ALA A 382 45.43 -45.02 -22.55
C ALA A 382 45.85 -44.86 -24.05
N PRO A 383 47.16 -44.90 -24.44
CA PRO A 383 47.59 -44.49 -25.79
C PRO A 383 48.27 -45.56 -26.69
N LYS A 384 48.51 -45.16 -27.98
CA LYS A 384 49.24 -45.82 -29.11
C LYS A 384 48.37 -46.69 -30.04
N THR A 385 48.66 -46.85 -31.34
CA THR A 385 49.86 -46.52 -32.17
C THR A 385 49.77 -45.15 -32.89
N GLY A 386 50.29 -44.79 -34.09
CA GLY A 386 50.99 -45.53 -35.17
C GLY A 386 51.49 -44.64 -36.34
N GLY A 387 51.81 -45.24 -37.50
CA GLY A 387 52.33 -44.63 -38.75
C GLY A 387 52.59 -45.72 -39.84
N PRO A 388 53.13 -45.45 -41.05
CA PRO A 388 54.05 -44.33 -41.42
C PRO A 388 53.73 -43.62 -42.78
N ARG A 389 54.76 -43.07 -43.47
CA ARG A 389 54.74 -41.92 -44.41
C ARG A 389 54.84 -42.23 -45.92
N THR A 390 54.40 -41.24 -46.71
CA THR A 390 55.13 -40.50 -47.78
C THR A 390 54.83 -38.99 -47.62
N GLY A 391 55.41 -37.97 -48.30
CA GLY A 391 56.54 -37.86 -49.25
C GLY A 391 56.12 -37.51 -50.69
N ALA A 392 56.54 -36.44 -51.37
CA ALA A 392 57.28 -35.18 -51.07
C ALA A 392 56.99 -34.16 -52.23
N GLY A 393 57.43 -32.90 -52.33
CA GLY A 393 58.29 -32.00 -51.53
C GLY A 393 58.68 -30.71 -52.35
N SER A 394 59.64 -29.89 -51.85
CA SER A 394 60.24 -28.70 -52.53
C SER A 394 59.40 -27.39 -52.62
N LYS A 395 59.97 -26.18 -52.87
CA LYS A 395 60.89 -25.34 -52.04
C LYS A 395 61.00 -23.89 -52.62
N PHE A 396 61.51 -22.93 -51.83
CA PHE A 396 61.81 -21.50 -52.15
C PHE A 396 60.58 -20.59 -52.41
N GLY A 397 60.60 -19.28 -52.13
CA GLY A 397 61.63 -18.40 -51.51
C GLY A 397 61.05 -17.04 -51.06
N ALA A 398 61.85 -16.17 -50.42
CA ALA A 398 61.48 -14.83 -49.93
C ALA A 398 62.56 -13.78 -50.32
N PRO A 399 62.36 -12.44 -50.21
CA PRO A 399 62.56 -11.77 -48.90
C PRO A 399 61.79 -10.45 -48.61
N ARG A 400 62.07 -9.94 -47.40
CA ARG A 400 61.65 -8.70 -46.69
C ARG A 400 61.79 -7.35 -47.43
N SER A 401 61.01 -6.34 -46.99
CA SER A 401 61.52 -5.03 -46.51
C SER A 401 60.47 -4.22 -45.71
N GLY A 402 60.92 -3.24 -44.89
CA GLY A 402 60.09 -2.23 -44.21
C GLY A 402 60.23 -0.83 -44.86
N PRO A 403 60.05 0.33 -44.15
CA PRO A 403 60.08 0.53 -42.70
C PRO A 403 58.90 1.38 -42.13
N ARG A 404 59.15 2.17 -41.08
CA ARG A 404 58.18 2.87 -40.20
C ARG A 404 58.68 4.30 -39.92
N VAL A 405 57.78 5.29 -39.88
CA VAL A 405 58.00 6.71 -39.48
C VAL A 405 56.72 7.13 -38.74
N GLU A 406 56.67 7.31 -37.42
CA GLU A 406 57.12 8.45 -36.57
C GLU A 406 56.15 9.65 -36.55
N GLY A 407 56.19 10.44 -35.46
CA GLY A 407 55.17 11.43 -35.06
C GLY A 407 55.45 12.87 -35.52
N PRO A 408 55.01 13.94 -34.79
CA PRO A 408 55.05 14.02 -33.32
C PRO A 408 53.79 14.60 -32.63
N LYS A 409 53.85 14.71 -31.29
CA LYS A 409 53.02 15.64 -30.49
C LYS A 409 53.61 17.06 -30.56
N PRO A 410 52.82 18.08 -30.16
CA PRO A 410 53.34 19.13 -29.30
C PRO A 410 52.75 19.04 -27.86
N ALA A 411 53.61 19.30 -26.88
CA ALA A 411 53.21 19.94 -25.62
C ALA A 411 53.42 21.46 -25.78
N GLY A 412 52.85 22.37 -24.99
CA GLY A 412 52.03 22.27 -23.78
C GLY A 412 52.16 23.60 -23.00
N ARG A 413 51.84 23.59 -21.70
CA ARG A 413 51.84 24.77 -20.78
C ARG A 413 50.70 25.78 -21.06
N GLY A 414 50.09 26.42 -20.06
CA GLY A 414 50.27 26.24 -18.61
C GLY A 414 49.26 27.01 -17.76
N ARG A 415 49.36 26.86 -16.42
CA ARG A 415 48.81 27.81 -15.42
C ARG A 415 49.79 28.99 -15.28
N PRO A 416 49.31 30.21 -14.93
CA PRO A 416 49.05 30.58 -13.52
C PRO A 416 47.54 30.56 -13.17
N GLY A 417 47.07 30.88 -11.95
CA GLY A 417 47.77 31.27 -10.72
C GLY A 417 47.30 32.64 -10.18
N GLY A 418 46.69 32.65 -9.00
CA GLY A 418 46.00 33.80 -8.37
C GLY A 418 44.61 33.34 -7.89
N ALA A 419 44.32 33.10 -6.61
CA ALA A 419 44.51 33.88 -5.36
C ALA A 419 43.48 35.02 -5.23
N GLY A 420 42.58 34.92 -4.23
CA GLY A 420 41.42 35.83 -4.12
C GLY A 420 40.43 35.52 -3.00
N LYS A 421 40.88 35.16 -1.79
CA LYS A 421 40.05 35.31 -0.58
C LYS A 421 40.32 36.68 0.05
N PRO A 422 39.29 37.36 0.54
CA PRO A 422 39.37 38.03 1.83
C PRO A 422 38.62 37.24 2.92
N GLY A 423 39.04 37.42 4.18
CA GLY A 423 38.33 36.94 5.36
C GLY A 423 37.26 37.93 5.86
N PRO A 424 36.60 37.63 7.00
CA PRO A 424 35.54 38.46 7.54
C PRO A 424 36.04 39.77 8.18
N ARG A 425 35.12 40.73 8.37
CA ARG A 425 35.23 41.84 9.32
C ARG A 425 33.98 41.89 10.21
N SER A 426 34.14 42.43 11.42
CA SER A 426 33.26 42.18 12.57
C SER A 426 32.64 43.44 13.17
N GLY A 427 31.33 43.65 12.96
CA GLY A 427 30.42 44.52 13.73
C GLY A 427 30.88 45.97 14.01
N PRO A 428 30.29 46.65 15.01
CA PRO A 428 28.91 46.53 15.53
C PRO A 428 28.18 47.90 15.56
N ALA A 429 27.09 47.99 16.36
CA ALA A 429 26.46 49.20 16.96
C ALA A 429 25.16 49.78 16.34
N THR A 430 24.05 49.47 17.01
CA THR A 430 22.98 50.38 17.50
C THR A 430 22.46 51.55 16.64
N ARG A 431 21.13 51.61 16.48
CA ARG A 431 20.29 52.31 17.46
C ARG A 431 18.93 51.65 17.64
#